data_AF-A0AAD9Q2H3-F1
#
_entry.id   AF-A0AAD9Q2H3-F1
#
_cell.length_a   1.000
_cell.length_b   1.000
_cell.length_c   1.000
_cell.angle_alpha   90.00
_cell.angle_beta   90.00
_cell.angle_gamma   90.00
#
_symmetry.space_group_name_H-M   'P 1'
#
loop_
_entity.id
_entity.type
_entity.pdbx_description
1 polymer ?
#
loop_
_entity_poly.entity_id
_entity_poly.type
_entity_poly.pdbx_seq_one_letter_code
_entity_poly.pdbx_strand_id
1 'polypeptide(L)'
;MAAEVEEMWQRTCESPGCSQPAKLRCPTCIKLGIHGSFFCAQDCFKESWNEHKKIHKSAREAAKIENSKAAFNPWPGYKFSGELRPWPQSPMRTVPDHIQKPDYAETGVPLSEIKSKQSMQIKVLNGEEIEKMRVACRLAREVMDTAAKNVKVGVTTDELDRIVHEACLERNCYPSPLNYNGFPKSCCTFLAVTRASAVEGHRTSYSLAHNCACQ
;
A
#
# COMPACT_ATOMS: atom_id res chain seq x y z
N MET A 1 -38.41 -6.12 -7.71
CA MET A 1 -37.76 -5.87 -9.02
C MET A 1 -38.72 -5.18 -10.00
N ALA A 2 -39.49 -4.18 -9.56
CA ALA A 2 -40.46 -3.48 -10.41
C ALA A 2 -40.34 -1.94 -10.35
N ALA A 3 -39.36 -1.42 -9.61
CA ALA A 3 -39.18 0.03 -9.42
C ALA A 3 -38.07 0.65 -10.31
N GLU A 4 -37.28 -0.15 -11.03
CA GLU A 4 -36.17 0.34 -11.86
C GLU A 4 -36.48 0.43 -13.36
N VAL A 5 -37.68 0.04 -13.80
CA VAL A 5 -38.05 0.00 -15.23
C VAL A 5 -38.91 1.19 -15.68
N GLU A 6 -39.43 2.02 -14.76
CA GLU A 6 -40.26 3.19 -15.11
C GLU A 6 -39.51 4.54 -15.16
N GLU A 7 -38.22 4.59 -14.85
CA GLU A 7 -37.44 5.84 -14.82
C GLU A 7 -36.73 6.17 -16.16
N MET A 8 -37.21 5.60 -17.27
CA MET A 8 -36.58 5.72 -18.60
C MET A 8 -37.20 6.78 -19.52
N TRP A 9 -38.27 7.50 -19.13
CA TRP A 9 -39.01 8.37 -20.07
C TRP A 9 -39.15 9.87 -19.70
N GLN A 10 -38.41 10.39 -18.72
CA GLN A 10 -38.44 11.84 -18.40
C GLN A 10 -37.10 12.55 -18.61
N ARG A 11 -36.40 12.25 -19.72
CA ARG A 11 -35.14 12.95 -20.04
C ARG A 11 -35.29 13.74 -21.32
N THR A 12 -34.99 15.03 -21.26
CA THR A 12 -35.05 15.95 -22.40
C THR A 12 -33.72 15.98 -23.15
N CYS A 13 -33.79 16.35 -24.43
CA CYS A 13 -32.61 16.58 -25.25
C CYS A 13 -31.73 17.67 -24.65
N GLU A 14 -30.41 17.46 -24.67
CA GLU A 14 -29.41 18.38 -24.12
C GLU A 14 -28.83 19.32 -25.21
N SER A 15 -29.33 19.21 -26.45
CA SER A 15 -28.90 20.08 -27.56
C SER A 15 -29.46 21.50 -27.42
N PRO A 16 -28.66 22.55 -27.74
CA PRO A 16 -29.11 23.94 -27.65
C PRO A 16 -30.38 24.17 -28.48
N GLY A 17 -31.47 24.57 -27.81
CA GLY A 17 -32.75 24.86 -28.48
C GLY A 17 -33.68 23.66 -28.72
N CYS A 18 -33.35 22.46 -28.23
CA CYS A 18 -34.20 21.28 -28.34
C CYS A 18 -34.78 20.84 -26.99
N SER A 19 -36.10 20.71 -26.89
CA SER A 19 -36.81 20.27 -25.67
C SER A 19 -37.53 18.91 -25.85
N GLN A 20 -37.21 18.20 -26.93
CA GLN A 20 -37.83 16.91 -27.25
C GLN A 20 -37.36 15.79 -26.30
N PRO A 21 -38.18 14.75 -26.06
CA PRO A 21 -37.79 13.61 -25.25
C PRO A 21 -36.61 12.87 -25.90
N ALA A 22 -35.59 12.60 -25.10
CA ALA A 22 -34.35 11.99 -25.57
C ALA A 22 -34.45 10.46 -25.60
N LYS A 23 -33.98 9.86 -26.69
CA LYS A 23 -33.99 8.40 -26.93
C LYS A 23 -32.60 7.81 -27.12
N LEU A 24 -31.59 8.67 -27.32
CA LEU A 24 -30.22 8.27 -27.68
C LEU A 24 -29.22 8.80 -26.64
N ARG A 25 -28.15 8.04 -26.41
CA ARG A 25 -27.04 8.42 -25.52
C ARG A 25 -25.71 8.30 -26.25
N CYS A 26 -24.76 9.18 -25.91
CA CYS A 26 -23.41 9.13 -26.48
C CYS A 26 -22.66 7.84 -26.07
N PRO A 27 -22.19 7.01 -27.03
CA PRO A 27 -21.45 5.77 -26.72
C PRO A 27 -20.16 6.00 -25.94
N THR A 28 -19.50 7.15 -26.16
CA THR A 28 -18.27 7.51 -25.45
C THR A 28 -18.53 7.90 -24.00
N CYS A 29 -19.65 8.57 -23.70
CA CYS A 29 -20.06 8.86 -22.32
C CYS A 29 -20.38 7.58 -21.54
N ILE A 30 -21.00 6.60 -22.19
CA ILE A 30 -21.27 5.28 -21.57
C ILE A 30 -19.95 4.62 -21.17
N LYS A 31 -18.96 4.61 -22.07
CA LYS A 31 -17.64 4.02 -21.80
C LYS A 31 -16.84 4.75 -20.72
N LEU A 32 -17.01 6.07 -20.60
CA LEU A 32 -16.30 6.90 -19.63
C LEU A 32 -17.07 7.05 -18.30
N GLY A 33 -18.23 6.41 -18.14
CA GLY A 33 -19.04 6.54 -16.92
C GLY A 33 -19.63 7.94 -16.68
N ILE A 34 -19.67 8.79 -17.71
CA ILE A 34 -20.16 10.17 -17.58
C ILE A 34 -21.69 10.15 -17.56
N HIS A 35 -22.29 10.54 -16.43
CA HIS A 35 -23.74 10.69 -16.29
C HIS A 35 -24.20 12.01 -16.94
N GLY A 36 -25.15 11.95 -17.88
CA GLY A 36 -25.51 13.05 -18.80
C GLY A 36 -25.23 12.68 -20.26
N SER A 37 -25.67 13.50 -21.24
CA SER A 37 -25.62 13.30 -22.71
C SER A 37 -26.78 12.53 -23.36
N PHE A 38 -27.97 13.13 -23.29
CA PHE A 38 -29.19 12.59 -23.89
C PHE A 38 -29.60 13.39 -25.13
N PHE A 39 -29.88 12.70 -26.24
CA PHE A 39 -30.24 13.31 -27.52
C PHE A 39 -31.54 12.72 -28.07
N CYS A 40 -32.38 13.54 -28.70
CA CYS A 40 -33.62 13.09 -29.32
C CYS A 40 -33.41 12.43 -30.69
N ALA A 41 -32.44 12.89 -31.47
CA ALA A 41 -32.13 12.41 -32.82
C ALA A 41 -30.63 12.57 -33.16
N GLN A 42 -30.19 11.93 -34.25
CA GLN A 42 -28.80 11.94 -34.69
C GLN A 42 -28.33 13.32 -35.18
N ASP A 43 -29.24 14.17 -35.64
CA ASP A 43 -28.91 15.54 -36.08
C ASP A 43 -28.60 16.45 -34.88
N CYS A 44 -29.42 16.39 -33.83
CA CYS A 44 -29.17 17.07 -32.56
C CYS A 44 -27.84 16.64 -31.90
N PHE A 45 -27.44 15.37 -32.09
CA PHE A 45 -26.13 14.87 -31.66
C PHE A 45 -24.98 15.50 -32.46
N LYS A 46 -25.11 15.61 -33.79
CA LYS A 46 -24.07 16.17 -34.67
C LYS A 46 -23.85 17.67 -34.42
N GLU A 47 -24.92 18.43 -34.22
CA GLU A 47 -24.86 19.87 -33.92
C GLU A 47 -24.15 20.13 -32.58
N SER A 48 -24.49 19.35 -31.55
CA SER A 48 -23.90 19.48 -30.21
C SER A 48 -22.50 18.85 -30.10
N TRP A 49 -22.07 18.03 -31.07
CA TRP A 49 -20.81 17.26 -31.01
C TRP A 49 -19.57 18.11 -30.72
N ASN A 50 -19.48 19.31 -31.30
CA ASN A 50 -18.32 20.17 -31.14
C ASN A 50 -18.12 20.69 -29.71
N GLU A 51 -19.21 20.85 -28.97
CA GLU A 51 -19.20 21.24 -27.56
C GLU A 51 -19.12 20.01 -26.67
N HIS A 52 -19.92 18.98 -26.97
CA HIS A 52 -19.97 17.74 -26.21
C HIS A 52 -18.63 17.00 -26.17
N LYS A 53 -17.85 16.99 -27.27
CA LYS A 53 -16.52 16.35 -27.30
C LYS A 53 -15.51 16.98 -26.34
N LYS A 54 -15.71 18.25 -25.94
CA LYS A 54 -14.85 18.91 -24.93
C LYS A 54 -15.04 18.28 -23.56
N ILE A 55 -16.25 17.80 -23.25
CA ILE A 55 -16.57 17.06 -22.01
C ILE A 55 -15.80 15.74 -21.96
N HIS A 56 -15.63 15.05 -23.10
CA HIS A 56 -14.79 13.84 -23.15
C HIS A 56 -13.32 14.16 -22.89
N LYS A 57 -12.82 15.28 -23.42
CA LYS A 57 -11.43 15.70 -23.19
C LYS A 57 -11.19 16.02 -21.72
N SER A 58 -12.05 16.84 -21.12
CA SER A 58 -11.93 17.20 -19.70
C SER A 58 -12.12 15.99 -18.78
N ALA A 59 -13.04 15.07 -19.09
CA ALA A 59 -13.22 13.84 -18.32
C ALA A 59 -12.00 12.91 -18.42
N ARG A 60 -11.37 12.80 -19.60
CA ARG A 60 -10.12 12.03 -19.77
C ARG A 60 -8.95 12.68 -19.04
N GLU A 61 -8.88 14.01 -19.01
CA GLU A 61 -7.87 14.76 -18.27
C GLU A 61 -8.11 14.65 -16.75
N ALA A 62 -9.35 14.72 -16.29
CA ALA A 62 -9.74 14.50 -14.90
C ALA A 62 -9.43 13.07 -14.44
N ALA A 63 -9.73 12.05 -15.27
CA ALA A 63 -9.36 10.66 -15.00
C ALA A 63 -7.84 10.46 -14.90
N LYS A 64 -7.04 11.18 -15.71
CA LYS A 64 -5.57 11.19 -15.56
C LYS A 64 -5.13 11.84 -14.24
N ILE A 65 -5.80 12.92 -13.82
CA ILE A 65 -5.49 13.62 -12.56
C ILE A 65 -5.88 12.76 -11.36
N GLU A 66 -7.03 12.09 -11.36
CA GLU A 66 -7.42 11.12 -10.33
C GLU A 66 -6.40 9.97 -10.22
N ASN A 67 -5.98 9.40 -11.35
CA ASN A 67 -4.92 8.38 -11.36
C ASN A 67 -3.58 8.90 -10.80
N SER A 68 -3.28 10.18 -10.99
CA SER A 68 -2.07 10.83 -10.45
C SER A 68 -2.16 11.20 -8.97
N LYS A 69 -3.36 11.49 -8.44
CA LYS A 69 -3.59 11.72 -7.01
C LYS A 69 -3.66 10.41 -6.21
N ALA A 70 -3.94 9.28 -6.85
CA ALA A 70 -4.13 7.98 -6.20
C ALA A 70 -2.83 7.21 -5.90
N ALA A 71 -1.71 7.51 -6.57
CA ALA A 71 -0.48 6.74 -6.44
C ALA A 71 0.57 7.48 -5.59
N PHE A 72 0.63 7.16 -4.29
CA PHE A 72 1.74 7.58 -3.43
C PHE A 72 3.08 7.15 -4.05
N ASN A 73 3.91 8.13 -4.44
CA ASN A 73 5.25 7.86 -4.95
C ASN A 73 6.28 8.75 -4.23
N PRO A 74 7.01 8.21 -3.24
CA PRO A 74 8.06 8.94 -2.54
C PRO A 74 9.31 9.16 -3.41
N TRP A 75 9.43 8.49 -4.56
CA TRP A 75 10.57 8.61 -5.46
C TRP A 75 10.13 8.93 -6.89
N PRO A 76 9.78 10.20 -7.19
CA PRO A 76 9.24 10.60 -8.50
C PRO A 76 10.23 10.39 -9.67
N GLY A 77 11.54 10.44 -9.41
CA GLY A 77 12.58 10.18 -10.42
C GLY A 77 13.04 8.72 -10.54
N TYR A 78 12.52 7.82 -9.70
CA TYR A 78 12.94 6.42 -9.70
C TYR A 78 12.08 5.56 -10.63
N LYS A 79 12.73 4.79 -11.51
CA LYS A 79 12.07 3.85 -12.41
C LYS A 79 12.00 2.47 -11.76
N PHE A 80 10.82 2.10 -11.29
CA PHE A 80 10.57 0.75 -10.73
C PHE A 80 10.70 -0.33 -11.81
N SER A 81 11.30 -1.47 -11.44
CA SER A 81 11.54 -2.61 -12.33
C SER A 81 10.32 -3.50 -12.54
N GLY A 82 9.33 -3.45 -11.64
CA GLY A 82 8.13 -4.30 -11.67
C GLY A 82 6.85 -3.51 -11.39
N GLU A 83 5.77 -4.23 -11.05
CA GLU A 83 4.44 -3.67 -10.76
C GLU A 83 4.30 -3.17 -9.32
N LEU A 84 5.08 -3.72 -8.39
CA LEU A 84 5.04 -3.32 -6.97
C LEU A 84 5.37 -1.82 -6.81
N ARG A 85 4.59 -1.14 -5.97
CA ARG A 85 4.77 0.28 -5.63
C ARG A 85 4.77 0.45 -4.12
N PRO A 86 5.53 1.44 -3.61
CA PRO A 86 5.44 1.82 -2.20
C PRO A 86 4.04 2.35 -1.87
N TRP A 87 3.63 2.14 -0.63
CA TRP A 87 2.40 2.68 -0.05
C TRP A 87 2.73 3.48 1.21
N PRO A 88 1.90 4.46 1.62
CA PRO A 88 2.09 5.18 2.86
C PRO A 88 2.26 4.24 4.06
N GLN A 89 3.23 4.53 4.91
CA GLN A 89 3.52 3.75 6.12
C GLN A 89 2.80 4.37 7.31
N SER A 90 2.30 3.54 8.23
CA SER A 90 1.83 4.03 9.53
C SER A 90 3.00 4.50 10.41
N PRO A 91 2.76 5.35 11.44
CA PRO A 91 3.79 5.79 12.38
C PRO A 91 4.52 4.64 13.06
N MET A 92 5.72 4.93 13.58
CA MET A 92 6.50 3.98 14.37
C MET A 92 5.73 3.57 15.65
N ARG A 93 5.72 2.28 15.97
CA ARG A 93 5.06 1.73 17.16
C ARG A 93 5.95 1.88 18.39
N THR A 94 5.34 2.04 19.56
CA THR A 94 6.05 2.24 20.83
C THR A 94 6.31 0.93 21.55
N VAL A 95 7.45 0.84 22.24
CA VAL A 95 7.80 -0.31 23.08
C VAL A 95 7.72 0.11 24.56
N PRO A 96 7.01 -0.64 25.42
CA PRO A 96 6.95 -0.36 26.86
C PRO A 96 8.32 -0.34 27.55
N ASP A 97 8.46 0.46 28.61
CA ASP A 97 9.74 0.69 29.28
C ASP A 97 10.26 -0.49 30.11
N HIS A 98 9.41 -1.46 30.45
CA HIS A 98 9.84 -2.66 31.17
C HIS A 98 10.61 -3.66 30.30
N ILE A 99 10.55 -3.53 28.97
CA ILE A 99 11.27 -4.38 28.03
C ILE A 99 12.68 -3.85 27.87
N GLN A 100 13.67 -4.74 27.98
CA GLN A 100 15.07 -4.38 27.77
C GLN A 100 15.29 -3.94 26.31
N LYS A 101 15.77 -2.71 26.13
CA LYS A 101 16.02 -2.08 24.82
C LYS A 101 17.50 -2.22 24.43
N PRO A 102 17.83 -2.44 23.14
CA PRO A 102 19.19 -2.37 22.64
C PRO A 102 19.74 -0.92 22.65
N ASP A 103 21.05 -0.76 22.48
CA ASP A 103 21.74 0.54 22.50
C ASP A 103 21.25 1.52 21.40
N TYR A 104 20.76 0.99 20.29
CA TYR A 104 20.21 1.78 19.18
C TYR A 104 18.72 2.12 19.31
N ALA A 105 17.99 1.61 20.30
CA ALA A 105 16.53 1.73 20.33
C ALA A 105 16.03 3.18 20.32
N GLU A 106 16.75 4.09 20.98
CA GLU A 106 16.38 5.52 21.05
C GLU A 106 17.04 6.34 19.94
N THR A 107 18.33 6.11 19.69
CA THR A 107 19.15 6.93 18.79
C THR A 107 19.10 6.48 17.34
N GLY A 108 18.71 5.23 17.11
CA GLY A 108 18.80 4.52 15.83
C GLY A 108 20.23 4.14 15.42
N VAL A 109 21.24 4.37 16.27
CA VAL A 109 22.65 4.15 15.95
C VAL A 109 23.22 2.98 16.76
N PRO A 110 23.62 1.85 16.13
CA PRO A 110 24.15 0.68 16.82
C PRO A 110 25.63 0.88 17.19
N LEU A 111 25.88 1.57 18.30
CA LEU A 111 27.22 1.94 18.75
C LEU A 111 28.10 0.72 19.05
N SER A 112 27.55 -0.33 19.64
CA SER A 112 28.24 -1.59 19.94
C SER A 112 28.74 -2.28 18.66
N GLU A 113 27.94 -2.31 17.61
CA GLU A 113 28.31 -2.86 16.31
C GLU A 113 29.36 -2.01 15.59
N ILE A 114 29.24 -0.68 15.66
CA ILE A 114 30.23 0.22 15.04
C ILE A 114 31.61 0.00 15.68
N LYS A 115 31.65 -0.19 17.00
CA LYS A 115 32.89 -0.53 17.73
C LYS A 115 33.43 -1.91 17.34
N SER A 116 32.57 -2.91 17.15
CA SER A 116 33.00 -4.27 16.82
C SER A 116 33.40 -4.44 15.34
N LYS A 117 32.85 -3.64 14.42
CA LYS A 117 33.14 -3.69 12.97
C LYS A 117 34.62 -3.55 12.60
N GLN A 118 35.43 -2.95 13.47
CA GLN A 118 36.87 -2.80 13.24
C GLN A 118 37.68 -4.05 13.62
N SER A 119 37.05 -5.04 14.26
CA SER A 119 37.68 -6.27 14.70
C SER A 119 37.35 -7.43 13.77
N MET A 120 38.37 -8.19 13.38
CA MET A 120 38.22 -9.47 12.67
C MET A 120 37.97 -10.66 13.62
N GLN A 121 37.81 -10.39 14.92
CA GLN A 121 37.62 -11.43 15.93
C GLN A 121 36.17 -11.92 15.93
N ILE A 122 35.96 -13.20 15.64
CA ILE A 122 34.67 -13.86 15.82
C ILE A 122 34.49 -14.15 17.32
N LYS A 123 33.40 -13.64 17.90
CA LYS A 123 33.07 -13.91 19.30
C LYS A 123 32.71 -15.39 19.48
N VAL A 124 33.49 -16.10 20.29
CA VAL A 124 33.17 -17.45 20.75
C VAL A 124 32.29 -17.33 22.00
N LEU A 125 31.06 -17.82 21.91
CA LEU A 125 30.09 -17.71 23.00
C LEU A 125 30.40 -18.70 24.12
N ASN A 126 30.20 -18.28 25.36
CA ASN A 126 30.24 -19.19 26.52
C ASN A 126 28.91 -19.95 26.70
N GLY A 127 28.86 -20.90 27.63
CA GLY A 127 27.68 -21.75 27.85
C GLY A 127 26.40 -20.97 28.20
N GLU A 128 26.51 -19.90 29.00
CA GLU A 128 25.37 -19.05 29.37
C GLU A 128 24.86 -18.22 28.20
N GLU A 129 25.78 -17.67 27.38
CA GLU A 129 25.44 -16.90 26.19
C GLU A 129 24.75 -17.78 25.14
N ILE A 130 25.21 -19.03 24.97
CA ILE A 130 24.56 -20.01 24.11
C ILE A 130 23.12 -20.26 24.56
N GLU A 131 22.88 -20.41 25.86
CA GLU A 131 21.52 -20.64 26.37
C GLU A 131 20.61 -19.43 26.14
N LYS A 132 21.13 -18.21 26.35
CA LYS A 132 20.40 -16.97 25.99
C LYS A 132 20.05 -16.93 24.51
N MET A 133 20.98 -17.30 23.62
CA MET A 133 20.72 -17.37 22.17
C MET A 133 19.64 -18.41 21.84
N ARG A 134 19.65 -19.59 22.48
CA ARG A 134 18.60 -20.61 22.27
C ARG A 134 17.21 -20.09 22.64
N VAL A 135 17.10 -19.41 23.77
CA VAL A 135 15.83 -18.80 24.21
C VAL A 135 15.38 -17.74 23.20
N ALA A 136 16.27 -16.82 22.81
CA ALA A 136 15.96 -15.77 21.84
C ALA A 136 15.50 -16.35 20.49
N CYS A 137 16.21 -17.34 19.94
CA CYS A 137 15.84 -18.00 18.69
C CYS A 137 14.50 -18.74 18.78
N ARG A 138 14.20 -19.39 19.93
CA ARG A 138 12.91 -20.05 20.15
C ARG A 138 11.76 -19.04 20.14
N LEU A 139 11.90 -17.93 20.86
CA LEU A 139 10.88 -16.87 20.88
C LEU A 139 10.70 -16.22 19.51
N ALA A 140 11.80 -15.96 18.79
CA ALA A 140 11.75 -15.45 17.42
C ALA A 140 10.98 -16.40 16.48
N ARG A 141 11.15 -17.73 16.65
CA ARG A 141 10.40 -18.71 15.88
C ARG A 141 8.89 -18.63 16.18
N GLU A 142 8.50 -18.55 17.44
CA GLU A 142 7.09 -18.44 17.83
C GLU A 142 6.42 -17.17 17.27
N VAL A 143 7.16 -16.05 17.26
CA VAL A 143 6.70 -14.79 16.64
C VAL A 143 6.50 -14.98 15.14
N MET A 144 7.45 -15.63 14.46
CA MET A 144 7.35 -15.94 13.03
C MET A 144 6.16 -16.86 12.72
N ASP A 145 5.90 -17.86 13.57
CA ASP A 145 4.72 -18.74 13.44
C ASP A 145 3.40 -17.96 13.64
N THR A 146 3.40 -16.97 14.53
CA THR A 146 2.25 -16.08 14.73
C THR A 146 2.00 -15.22 13.49
N ALA A 147 3.05 -14.68 12.88
CA ALA A 147 2.95 -13.96 11.62
C ALA A 147 2.43 -14.86 10.49
N ALA A 148 3.00 -16.07 10.35
CA ALA A 148 2.64 -17.01 9.29
C ALA A 148 1.15 -17.39 9.28
N LYS A 149 0.54 -17.57 10.46
CA LYS A 149 -0.91 -17.86 10.60
C LYS A 149 -1.82 -16.74 10.11
N ASN A 150 -1.30 -15.51 10.02
CA ASN A 150 -2.03 -14.32 9.63
C ASN A 150 -1.78 -13.89 8.18
N VAL A 151 -0.93 -14.60 7.44
CA VAL A 151 -0.72 -14.35 6.00
C VAL A 151 -1.93 -14.83 5.22
N LYS A 152 -2.77 -13.88 4.79
CA LYS A 152 -4.00 -14.14 4.02
C LYS A 152 -4.19 -13.03 2.98
N VAL A 153 -4.91 -13.35 1.91
CA VAL A 153 -5.28 -12.36 0.88
C VAL A 153 -6.03 -11.19 1.53
N GLY A 154 -5.67 -9.96 1.15
CA GLY A 154 -6.24 -8.73 1.70
C GLY A 154 -5.58 -8.22 2.98
N VAL A 155 -4.71 -8.99 3.63
CA VAL A 155 -3.92 -8.52 4.78
C VAL A 155 -2.76 -7.66 4.28
N THR A 156 -2.59 -6.47 4.87
CA THR A 156 -1.50 -5.55 4.51
C THR A 156 -0.20 -5.92 5.22
N THR A 157 0.93 -5.48 4.67
CA THR A 157 2.22 -5.64 5.33
C THR A 157 2.33 -4.86 6.64
N ASP A 158 1.64 -3.72 6.74
CA ASP A 158 1.55 -2.94 7.99
C ASP A 158 0.77 -3.66 9.10
N GLU A 159 -0.24 -4.44 8.70
CA GLU A 159 -1.01 -5.29 9.60
C GLU A 159 -0.18 -6.48 10.10
N LEU A 160 0.60 -7.10 9.21
CA LEU A 160 1.55 -8.15 9.62
C LEU A 160 2.62 -7.59 10.57
N ASP A 161 3.13 -6.38 10.31
CA ASP A 161 4.05 -5.70 11.22
C ASP A 161 3.45 -5.46 12.61
N ARG A 162 2.16 -5.07 12.68
CA ARG A 162 1.44 -4.95 13.95
C ARG A 162 1.45 -6.25 14.74
N ILE A 163 1.07 -7.34 14.07
CA ILE A 163 0.96 -8.67 14.70
C ILE A 163 2.33 -9.13 15.21
N VAL A 164 3.39 -8.91 14.42
CA VAL A 164 4.76 -9.24 14.85
C VAL A 164 5.19 -8.39 16.03
N HIS A 165 4.91 -7.08 16.00
CA HIS A 165 5.23 -6.17 17.08
C HIS A 165 4.56 -6.61 18.39
N GLU A 166 3.24 -6.82 18.37
CA GLU A 166 2.47 -7.26 19.54
C GLU A 166 2.95 -8.61 20.07
N ALA A 167 3.20 -9.59 19.19
CA ALA A 167 3.72 -10.90 19.59
C ALA A 167 5.12 -10.84 20.24
N CYS A 168 5.97 -9.88 19.85
CA CYS A 168 7.24 -9.60 20.52
C CYS A 168 7.02 -9.02 21.92
N LEU A 169 6.13 -8.03 22.05
CA LEU A 169 5.83 -7.39 23.34
C LEU A 169 5.24 -8.37 24.35
N GLU A 170 4.33 -9.24 23.93
CA GLU A 170 3.75 -10.32 24.75
C GLU A 170 4.81 -11.26 25.34
N ARG A 171 5.95 -11.42 24.64
CA ARG A 171 7.08 -12.25 25.05
C ARG A 171 8.17 -11.46 25.78
N ASN A 172 7.89 -10.21 26.17
CA ASN A 172 8.84 -9.28 26.78
C ASN A 172 10.12 -9.10 25.94
N CYS A 173 9.97 -9.11 24.62
CA CYS A 173 11.08 -9.00 23.67
C CYS A 173 11.00 -7.69 22.88
N TYR A 174 12.16 -7.08 22.65
CA TYR A 174 12.28 -5.95 21.73
C TYR A 174 12.34 -6.45 20.28
N PRO A 175 11.54 -5.92 19.35
CA PRO A 175 11.67 -6.25 17.93
C PRO A 175 12.93 -5.60 17.35
N SER A 176 14.01 -6.36 17.20
CA SER A 176 15.34 -5.85 16.80
C SER A 176 15.36 -4.91 15.59
N PRO A 177 14.57 -5.12 14.51
CA PRO A 177 14.56 -4.18 13.39
C PRO A 177 14.08 -2.77 13.77
N LEU A 178 13.27 -2.61 14.81
CA LEU A 178 12.67 -1.33 15.16
C LEU A 178 13.75 -0.31 15.51
N ASN A 179 13.71 0.81 14.79
CA ASN A 179 14.68 1.91 14.84
C ASN A 179 16.13 1.53 14.50
N TYR A 180 16.43 0.28 14.09
CA TYR A 180 17.78 -0.12 13.71
C TYR A 180 18.24 0.64 12.46
N ASN A 181 19.26 1.49 12.56
CA ASN A 181 19.67 2.43 11.51
C ASN A 181 18.50 3.27 10.96
N GLY A 182 17.55 3.64 11.81
CA GLY A 182 16.36 4.41 11.45
C GLY A 182 15.27 3.61 10.74
N PHE A 183 15.32 2.27 10.78
CA PHE A 183 14.27 1.43 10.21
C PHE A 183 12.94 1.61 10.97
N PRO A 184 11.83 1.97 10.31
CA PRO A 184 10.63 2.47 10.99
C PRO A 184 9.67 1.38 11.49
N LYS A 185 9.95 0.10 11.24
CA LYS A 185 9.03 -1.03 11.46
C LYS A 185 9.66 -2.11 12.32
N SER A 186 8.85 -3.02 12.84
CA SER A 186 9.27 -4.10 13.73
C SER A 186 9.72 -5.34 12.97
N CYS A 187 9.32 -5.48 11.70
CA CYS A 187 9.73 -6.57 10.83
C CYS A 187 9.95 -6.12 9.38
N CYS A 188 10.70 -6.93 8.64
CA CYS A 188 10.95 -6.75 7.20
C CYS A 188 9.99 -7.66 6.41
N THR A 189 9.08 -7.09 5.63
CA THR A 189 8.20 -7.85 4.72
C THR A 189 8.62 -7.64 3.27
N PHE A 190 8.98 -8.72 2.57
CA PHE A 190 9.29 -8.68 1.15
C PHE A 190 8.22 -9.45 0.36
N LEU A 191 7.71 -8.86 -0.72
CA LEU A 191 6.87 -9.59 -1.67
C LEU A 191 7.70 -9.92 -2.90
N ALA A 192 7.50 -11.11 -3.44
CA ALA A 192 8.17 -11.51 -4.66
C ALA A 192 7.62 -10.71 -5.85
N VAL A 193 8.52 -10.25 -6.72
CA VAL A 193 8.16 -9.74 -8.05
C VAL A 193 7.96 -10.95 -8.96
N THR A 194 6.87 -11.70 -8.77
CA THR A 194 6.48 -12.73 -9.74
C THR A 194 5.69 -12.08 -10.86
N ARG A 195 6.10 -12.39 -12.10
CA ARG A 195 5.57 -11.86 -13.37
C ARG A 195 4.13 -12.33 -13.70
N ALA A 196 3.40 -12.84 -12.70
CA ALA A 196 2.10 -13.45 -12.88
C ALA A 196 1.13 -12.94 -11.81
N SER A 197 0.08 -12.27 -12.30
CA SER A 197 -1.18 -11.92 -11.63
C SER A 197 -1.07 -10.85 -10.54
N ALA A 198 -1.16 -9.59 -10.97
CA ALA A 198 -1.70 -8.51 -10.16
C ALA A 198 -3.05 -8.94 -9.58
N VAL A 199 -3.07 -9.30 -8.29
CA VAL A 199 -4.31 -9.33 -7.52
C VAL A 199 -4.58 -7.89 -7.11
N GLU A 200 -5.48 -7.24 -7.85
CA GLU A 200 -5.96 -5.89 -7.57
C GLU A 200 -6.27 -5.70 -6.08
N GLY A 201 -5.76 -4.62 -5.48
CA GLY A 201 -6.20 -4.13 -4.17
C GLY A 201 -5.22 -4.22 -3.00
N HIS A 202 -4.00 -4.74 -3.17
CA HIS A 202 -3.06 -4.85 -2.04
C HIS A 202 -2.33 -3.54 -1.78
N ARG A 203 -2.73 -2.85 -0.69
CA ARG A 203 -2.06 -1.66 -0.13
C ARG A 203 -0.78 -2.09 0.60
N THR A 204 0.40 -1.84 0.03
CA THR A 204 1.68 -2.38 0.50
C THR A 204 2.65 -1.31 0.97
N SER A 205 2.74 -1.08 2.28
CA SER A 205 3.70 -0.14 2.86
C SER A 205 5.08 -0.78 2.87
N TYR A 206 5.96 -0.36 1.98
CA TYR A 206 7.36 -0.80 1.93
C TYR A 206 8.26 0.23 2.60
N SER A 207 9.05 -0.24 3.57
CA SER A 207 10.37 0.32 3.85
C SER A 207 11.39 -0.57 3.13
N LEU A 208 12.04 -0.05 2.10
CA LEU A 208 13.20 -0.71 1.49
C LEU A 208 14.28 -0.82 2.58
N ALA A 209 14.33 -1.98 3.23
CA ALA A 209 15.37 -2.29 4.19
C ALA A 209 16.66 -2.54 3.39
N HIS A 210 17.40 -1.48 3.11
CA HIS A 210 18.71 -1.61 2.48
C HIS A 210 19.74 -2.32 3.37
N ASN A 211 19.42 -2.64 4.64
CA ASN A 211 20.34 -3.31 5.58
C ASN A 211 19.61 -4.13 6.68
N CYS A 212 18.63 -4.99 6.34
CA CYS A 212 18.03 -5.91 7.33
C CYS A 212 18.96 -7.13 7.50
N ALA A 213 20.02 -6.99 8.29
CA ALA A 213 20.78 -8.13 8.82
C ALA A 213 20.04 -8.62 10.08
N CYS A 214 19.42 -9.80 10.01
CA CYS A 214 19.00 -10.51 11.23
C CYS A 214 20.25 -10.78 12.08
N GLN A 215 20.28 -10.22 13.29
CA GLN A 215 21.18 -10.62 14.38
C GLN A 215 20.37 -11.37 15.44
#